data_AF-A0AAD9WPL4-F1
#
_entry.id   AF-A0AAD9WPL4-F1
#
_cell.length_a   1.000
_cell.length_b   1.000
_cell.length_c   1.000
_cell.angle_alpha   90.00
_cell.angle_beta   90.00
_cell.angle_gamma   90.00
#
_symmetry.space_group_name_H-M   'P 1'
#
loop_
_entity.id
_entity.type
_entity.pdbx_description
1 polymer ?
#
loop_
_entity_poly.entity_id
_entity_poly.type
_entity_poly.pdbx_seq_one_letter_code
_entity_poly.pdbx_strand_id
1 'polypeptide(L)'
;MPQSVVTDGDKAMHKAIKTVMSNSVHRLCCWHLERNIQTNIQDGNFTRALCSSMLTYMTAEDFGLKWKNMIVKFRLNNNEWVNALYSKRKLWA
;
A
#
# COMPACT_ATOMS: atom_id res chain seq x y z
N MET A 1 -7.48 23.51 5.28
CA MET A 1 -7.80 22.09 5.01
C MET A 1 -6.51 21.26 5.07
N PRO A 2 -6.55 20.01 5.57
CA PRO A 2 -5.37 19.16 5.56
C PRO A 2 -4.95 18.84 4.11
N GLN A 3 -3.64 18.74 3.87
CA GLN A 3 -3.13 18.31 2.57
C GLN A 3 -3.31 16.80 2.36
N SER A 4 -3.24 16.01 3.44
CA SER A 4 -3.40 14.56 3.41
C SER A 4 -4.19 14.08 4.62
N VAL A 5 -5.01 13.05 4.42
CA VAL A 5 -5.74 12.34 5.48
C VAL A 5 -5.36 10.88 5.40
N VAL A 6 -4.89 10.30 6.51
CA VAL A 6 -4.49 8.90 6.59
C VAL A 6 -5.56 8.14 7.36
N THR A 7 -6.25 7.19 6.71
CA THR A 7 -7.19 6.28 7.39
C THR A 7 -6.94 4.84 6.95
N ASP A 8 -7.79 3.92 7.42
CA ASP A 8 -7.89 2.62 6.78
C ASP A 8 -8.49 2.74 5.36
N GLY A 9 -8.59 1.60 4.67
CA GLY A 9 -9.16 1.53 3.33
C GLY A 9 -10.70 1.52 3.29
N ASP A 10 -11.37 1.96 4.35
CA ASP A 10 -12.83 1.94 4.41
C ASP A 10 -13.48 2.83 3.33
N LYS A 11 -14.50 2.27 2.68
CA LYS A 11 -15.17 2.91 1.54
C LYS A 11 -16.04 4.09 1.98
N ALA A 12 -16.66 4.01 3.16
CA ALA A 12 -17.50 5.08 3.67
C ALA A 12 -16.63 6.27 4.11
N MET A 13 -15.52 6.01 4.80
CA MET A 13 -14.51 7.01 5.14
C MET A 13 -13.95 7.66 3.88
N HIS A 14 -13.58 6.87 2.86
CA HIS A 14 -13.11 7.42 1.59
C HIS A 14 -14.14 8.37 0.94
N LYS A 15 -15.41 7.97 0.92
CA LYS A 15 -16.50 8.80 0.38
C LYS A 15 -16.69 10.08 1.19
N ALA A 16 -16.71 9.98 2.53
CA ALA A 16 -16.88 11.13 3.42
C ALA A 16 -15.72 12.13 3.29
N ILE A 17 -14.47 11.66 3.26
CA ILE A 17 -13.28 12.50 3.04
C ILE A 17 -13.39 13.21 1.69
N LYS A 18 -13.77 12.51 0.62
CA LYS A 18 -13.92 13.13 -0.70
C LYS A 18 -15.02 14.21 -0.72
N THR A 19 -16.06 14.06 0.10
CA THR A 19 -17.17 15.04 0.19
C THR A 19 -16.82 16.23 1.07
N VAL A 20 -16.27 16.00 2.27
CA VAL A 20 -16.03 17.06 3.28
C VAL A 20 -14.66 17.71 3.09
N MET A 21 -13.68 16.94 2.62
CA MET A 21 -12.28 17.34 2.46
C MET A 21 -11.79 17.06 1.03
N SER A 22 -12.51 17.57 0.03
CA SER A 22 -12.27 17.29 -1.39
C SER A 22 -10.86 17.59 -1.91
N ASN A 23 -10.16 18.56 -1.31
CA ASN A 23 -8.79 18.94 -1.68
C ASN A 23 -7.71 18.10 -0.97
N SER A 24 -8.09 17.20 -0.06
CA SER A 24 -7.14 16.37 0.69
C SER A 24 -6.85 15.07 -0.05
N VAL A 25 -5.59 14.65 -0.05
CA VAL A 25 -5.21 13.32 -0.55
C VAL A 25 -5.52 12.28 0.52
N HIS A 26 -6.38 11.31 0.20
CA HIS A 26 -6.63 10.17 1.07
C HIS A 26 -5.53 9.13 0.91
N ARG A 27 -4.86 8.76 2.02
CA ARG A 27 -3.81 7.75 2.07
C ARG A 27 -4.18 6.60 3.00
N LEU A 28 -3.71 5.41 2.67
CA LEU A 28 -3.83 4.18 3.41
C LEU A 28 -2.72 4.08 4.45
N CYS A 29 -3.13 3.92 5.70
CA CYS A 29 -2.23 3.71 6.82
C CYS A 29 -1.32 2.47 6.63
N CYS A 30 -0.01 2.64 6.82
CA CYS A 30 0.98 1.56 6.71
C CYS A 30 0.68 0.37 7.64
N TRP A 31 0.22 0.63 8.86
CA TRP A 31 -0.14 -0.43 9.81
C TRP A 31 -1.32 -1.28 9.31
N HIS A 32 -2.35 -0.63 8.74
CA HIS A 32 -3.47 -1.35 8.15
C HIS A 32 -3.07 -2.11 6.89
N LEU A 33 -2.17 -1.54 6.06
CA LEU A 33 -1.59 -2.22 4.92
C LEU A 33 -0.83 -3.48 5.36
N GLU A 34 0.02 -3.38 6.38
CA GLU A 34 0.76 -4.50 6.94
C GLU A 34 -0.18 -5.63 7.39
N ARG A 35 -1.19 -5.32 8.20
CA ARG A 35 -2.17 -6.33 8.65
C ARG A 35 -2.90 -7.00 7.49
N ASN A 36 -3.24 -6.22 6.46
CA ASN A 36 -3.91 -6.75 5.27
C ASN A 36 -3.00 -7.69 4.47
N ILE A 37 -1.71 -7.33 4.33
CA ILE A 37 -0.69 -8.18 3.69
C ILE A 37 -0.50 -9.48 4.46
N GLN A 38 -0.33 -9.41 5.78
CA GLN A 38 -0.18 -10.60 6.63
C GLN A 38 -1.36 -11.56 6.46
N THR A 39 -2.58 -11.04 6.40
CA THR A 39 -3.79 -11.84 6.25
C THR A 39 -3.87 -12.56 4.91
N ASN A 40 -3.48 -11.91 3.80
CA ASN A 40 -3.67 -12.43 2.44
C ASN A 40 -2.48 -13.22 1.89
N ILE A 41 -1.25 -12.91 2.33
CA ILE A 41 -0.04 -13.56 1.81
C ILE A 41 0.47 -14.63 2.76
N GLN A 42 0.27 -14.45 4.08
CA GLN A 42 0.71 -15.38 5.12
C GLN A 42 2.22 -15.73 5.07
N ASP A 43 3.01 -14.92 4.36
CA ASP A 43 4.47 -14.98 4.33
C ASP A 43 5.06 -13.78 5.08
N GLY A 44 5.64 -14.05 6.25
CA GLY A 44 6.25 -13.03 7.10
C GLY A 44 7.47 -12.36 6.47
N ASN A 45 8.20 -13.05 5.60
CA ASN A 45 9.36 -12.49 4.90
C ASN A 45 8.92 -11.52 3.80
N PHE A 46 7.85 -11.84 3.07
CA PHE A 46 7.25 -10.90 2.10
C PHE A 46 6.74 -9.65 2.80
N THR A 47 5.96 -9.84 3.87
CA THR A 47 5.41 -8.74 4.67
C THR A 47 6.53 -7.80 5.14
N ARG A 48 7.57 -8.35 5.77
CA ARG A 48 8.71 -7.57 6.27
C ARG A 48 9.42 -6.81 5.15
N ALA A 49 9.65 -7.46 4.00
CA ALA A 49 10.33 -6.84 2.87
C ALA A 49 9.52 -5.67 2.27
N LEU A 50 8.20 -5.84 2.13
CA LEU A 50 7.32 -4.78 1.63
C LEU A 50 7.20 -3.62 2.61
N CYS A 51 6.92 -3.90 3.88
CA CYS A 51 6.80 -2.86 4.93
C CYS A 51 8.11 -2.09 5.12
N SER A 52 9.26 -2.78 5.12
CA SER A 52 10.57 -2.11 5.13
C SER A 52 10.75 -1.20 3.92
N SER A 53 10.26 -1.60 2.75
CA SER A 53 10.35 -0.78 1.53
C SER A 53 9.45 0.46 1.59
N MET A 54 8.28 0.37 2.25
CA MET A 54 7.39 1.52 2.48
C MET A 54 8.01 2.55 3.43
N LEU A 55 8.81 2.11 4.40
CA LEU A 55 9.44 2.97 5.41
C LEU A 55 10.83 3.50 5.00
N THR A 56 11.35 3.07 3.85
CA THR A 56 12.67 3.48 3.36
C THR A 56 12.50 4.59 2.33
N TYR A 57 13.26 5.68 2.46
CA TYR A 57 13.32 6.72 1.43
C TYR A 57 13.92 6.13 0.14
N MET A 58 13.13 6.13 -0.93
CA MET A 58 13.57 5.69 -2.26
C MET A 58 12.73 6.37 -3.35
N THR A 59 13.28 6.44 -4.56
CA THR A 59 12.53 6.96 -5.71
C THR A 59 11.41 5.99 -6.09
N ALA A 60 10.42 6.48 -6.85
CA ALA A 60 9.37 5.63 -7.39
C ALA A 60 9.91 4.52 -8.31
N GLU A 61 11.03 4.80 -9.00
CA GLU A 61 11.72 3.85 -9.88
C GLU A 61 12.41 2.76 -9.07
N ASP A 62 13.16 3.14 -8.03
CA ASP A 62 13.79 2.19 -7.10
C ASP A 62 12.75 1.30 -6.43
N PHE A 63 11.65 1.88 -5.97
CA PHE A 63 10.53 1.13 -5.41
C PHE A 63 9.95 0.16 -6.43
N GLY A 64 9.76 0.59 -7.67
CA GLY A 64 9.26 -0.25 -8.76
C GLY A 64 10.18 -1.42 -9.09
N LEU A 65 11.49 -1.21 -9.07
CA LEU A 65 12.48 -2.27 -9.26
C LEU A 65 12.49 -3.25 -8.08
N LYS A 66 12.50 -2.73 -6.85
CA LYS A 66 12.46 -3.53 -5.63
C LYS A 66 11.20 -4.37 -5.56
N TRP A 67 10.05 -3.80 -5.92
CA TRP A 67 8.78 -4.51 -6.04
C TRP A 67 8.87 -5.68 -7.01
N LYS A 68 9.32 -5.45 -8.26
CA LYS A 68 9.47 -6.51 -9.27
C LYS A 68 10.33 -7.67 -8.76
N ASN A 69 11.48 -7.35 -8.15
CA ASN A 69 12.38 -8.36 -7.59
C ASN A 69 11.71 -9.17 -6.48
N MET A 70 10.93 -8.50 -5.63
CA MET A 70 10.18 -9.14 -4.55
C MET A 70 9.10 -10.09 -5.11
N ILE A 71 8.32 -9.65 -6.10
CA ILE A 71 7.29 -10.48 -6.72
C ILE A 71 7.86 -11.77 -7.32
N VAL A 72 8.99 -11.68 -8.02
CA VAL A 72 9.68 -12.86 -8.57
C VAL A 72 10.21 -13.76 -7.45
N LYS A 73 10.88 -13.19 -6.45
CA LYS A 73 11.47 -13.94 -5.33
C LYS A 73 10.43 -14.74 -4.55
N PHE A 74 9.26 -14.15 -4.32
CA PHE A 74 8.16 -14.77 -3.57
C PHE A 74 7.16 -15.52 -4.47
N ARG A 75 7.42 -15.61 -5.78
CA ARG A 75 6.57 -16.32 -6.77
C ARG A 75 5.11 -15.80 -6.82
N LEU A 76 4.94 -14.48 -6.69
CA LEU A 76 3.64 -13.82 -6.61
C LEU A 76 3.18 -13.20 -7.95
N ASN A 77 3.84 -13.52 -9.06
CA ASN A 77 3.61 -12.90 -10.38
C ASN A 77 2.14 -12.95 -10.84
N ASN A 78 1.46 -14.06 -10.54
CA ASN A 78 0.07 -14.30 -10.94
C ASN A 78 -0.91 -14.11 -9.77
N ASN A 79 -0.48 -13.54 -8.64
CA ASN A 79 -1.36 -13.31 -7.50
C ASN A 79 -2.18 -12.03 -7.75
N GLU A 80 -3.48 -12.21 -8.04
CA GLU A 80 -4.40 -11.11 -8.33
C GLU A 80 -4.49 -10.09 -7.19
N TRP A 81 -4.47 -10.58 -5.95
CA TRP A 81 -4.55 -9.72 -4.77
C TRP A 81 -3.32 -8.81 -4.66
N VAL A 82 -2.13 -9.35 -4.89
CA VAL A 82 -0.86 -8.59 -4.88
C VAL A 82 -0.83 -7.55 -6.01
N ASN A 83 -1.35 -7.90 -7.18
CA ASN A 83 -1.49 -6.98 -8.31
C ASN A 83 -2.47 -5.84 -7.98
N ALA A 84 -3.61 -6.17 -7.37
CA ALA A 84 -4.61 -5.20 -6.91
C ALA A 84 -4.09 -4.31 -5.76
N LEU A 85 -3.22 -4.84 -4.90
CA LEU A 85 -2.52 -4.07 -3.88
C LEU A 85 -1.62 -3.02 -4.55
N TYR A 86 -0.74 -3.44 -5.46
CA TYR A 86 0.22 -2.52 -6.12
C TYR A 86 -0.42 -1.46 -7.01
N SER A 87 -1.57 -1.75 -7.62
CA SER A 87 -2.31 -0.75 -8.41
C SER A 87 -2.70 0.47 -7.56
N LYS A 88 -2.91 0.26 -6.25
CA LYS A 88 -3.28 1.31 -5.27
C LYS A 88 -2.07 1.96 -4.59
N ARG A 89 -0.83 1.66 -4.98
CA ARG A 89 0.39 2.13 -4.28
C ARG A 89 0.52 3.64 -4.13
N LYS A 90 -0.08 4.43 -5.03
CA LYS A 90 -0.11 5.91 -4.92
C LYS A 90 -0.91 6.40 -3.72
N LEU A 91 -1.77 5.56 -3.18
CA LEU A 91 -2.55 5.83 -1.99
C LEU A 91 -1.81 5.41 -0.72
N TRP A 92 -0.62 4.82 -0.77
CA TRP A 92 0.08 4.43 0.45
C TRP A 92 0.67 5.66 1.15
N ALA A 93 0.63 5.64 2.49
CA ALA A 93 1.17 6.69 3.35
C ALA A 93 2.69 6.59 3.48
#